data_AF-A0A9X2ZG42-F1
#
_entry.id   AF-A0A9X2ZG42-F1
#
_cell.length_a   1.000
_cell.length_b   1.000
_cell.length_c   1.000
_cell.angle_alpha   90.00
_cell.angle_beta   90.00
_cell.angle_gamma   90.00
#
_symmetry.space_group_name_H-M   'P 1'
#
loop_
_entity.id
_entity.type
_entity.pdbx_description
1 polymer ?
#
loop_
_entity_poly.entity_id
_entity_poly.type
_entity_poly.pdbx_seq_one_letter_code
_entity_poly.pdbx_strand_id
1 'polypeptide(L)' 'MNVKIKPITDHESYEVNGHTIFKDTNGNWRCKNDLSHKELHAFDQYESIVIKNPRFKKHTKATYKG' A
#
# COMPACT_ATOMS: atom_id res chain seq x y z
N MET A 1 -8.45 -7.04 -12.88
CA MET A 1 -6.97 -6.93 -12.85
C MET A 1 -6.54 -7.11 -11.41
N ASN A 2 -5.60 -8.01 -11.12
CA ASN A 2 -5.20 -8.26 -9.73
C ASN A 2 -4.15 -7.22 -9.29
N VAL A 3 -4.35 -6.62 -8.12
CA VAL A 3 -3.40 -5.69 -7.50
C VAL A 3 -2.64 -6.41 -6.40
N LYS A 4 -1.32 -6.48 -6.52
CA LYS A 4 -0.43 -7.10 -5.54
C LYS A 4 0.23 -6.00 -4.70
N ILE A 5 0.04 -6.06 -3.40
CA ILE A 5 0.66 -5.13 -2.44
C ILE A 5 1.68 -5.89 -1.63
N LYS A 6 2.90 -5.37 -1.52
CA LYS A 6 3.96 -5.94 -0.68
C LYS A 6 4.53 -4.84 0.21
N PRO A 7 4.69 -5.09 1.52
CA PRO A 7 5.47 -4.19 2.36
C PRO A 7 6.95 -4.25 1.95
N ILE A 8 7.57 -3.07 1.83
CA ILE A 8 9.03 -2.92 1.69
C ILE A 8 9.58 -2.58 3.07
N THR A 9 9.12 -1.47 3.63
CA THR A 9 9.40 -1.05 5.00
C THR A 9 8.08 -0.77 5.71
N ASP A 10 7.83 -1.48 6.81
CA ASP A 10 6.58 -1.35 7.56
C ASP A 10 6.34 0.10 8.00
N HIS A 11 5.11 0.57 7.79
CA HIS A 11 4.65 1.95 8.03
C HIS A 11 5.35 3.07 7.23
N GLU A 12 6.30 2.74 6.34
CA GLU A 12 7.06 3.73 5.57
C GLU A 12 6.90 3.56 4.05
N SER A 13 6.96 2.33 3.52
CA SER A 13 6.92 2.10 2.08
C SER A 13 6.37 0.73 1.67
N TYR A 14 5.66 0.72 0.54
CA TYR A 14 4.96 -0.44 -0.01
C TYR A 14 5.10 -0.47 -1.53
N GLU A 15 5.17 -1.67 -2.09
CA GLU A 15 5.11 -1.92 -3.53
C GLU A 15 3.69 -2.32 -3.91
N VAL A 16 3.08 -1.60 -4.85
CA VAL A 16 1.76 -1.89 -5.43
C VAL A 16 1.95 -2.19 -6.91
N ASN A 17 1.84 -3.45 -7.31
CA ASN A 17 2.04 -3.91 -8.70
C ASN A 17 3.39 -3.49 -9.34
N GLY A 18 4.42 -3.24 -8.53
CA GLY A 18 5.72 -2.74 -8.98
C GLY A 18 5.89 -1.22 -8.88
N HIS A 19 4.83 -0.50 -8.51
CA HIS A 19 4.90 0.93 -8.17
C HIS A 19 5.23 1.11 -6.69
N THR A 20 6.25 1.91 -6.39
CA THR A 20 6.65 2.17 -5.00
C THR A 20 5.88 3.34 -4.42
N ILE A 21 5.12 3.08 -3.36
CA ILE A 21 4.43 4.07 -2.54
C ILE A 21 5.25 4.27 -1.27
N PHE A 22 5.50 5.52 -0.89
CA PHE A 22 6.25 5.89 0.29
C PHE A 22 5.55 7.02 1.04
N LYS A 23 5.79 7.09 2.35
CA LYS A 23 5.27 8.17 3.18
C LYS A 23 6.17 9.40 3.09
N ASP A 24 5.58 10.54 2.77
CA ASP A 24 6.20 11.86 2.83
C ASP A 24 6.45 12.27 4.30
N THR A 25 7.38 13.19 4.52
CA THR A 25 7.53 13.99 5.75
C THR A 25 6.22 14.54 6.31
N ASN A 26 5.24 14.88 5.46
CA ASN A 26 3.91 15.33 5.88
C ASN A 26 2.95 14.18 6.27
N GLY A 27 3.43 12.94 6.27
CA GLY A 27 2.63 11.76 6.58
C GLY A 27 1.70 11.29 5.46
N ASN A 28 1.78 11.90 4.28
CA ASN A 28 0.96 11.55 3.12
C ASN A 28 1.60 10.42 2.30
N TRP A 29 0.80 9.50 1.79
CA TRP A 29 1.28 8.50 0.84
C TRP A 29 1.49 9.12 -0.53
N ARG A 30 2.70 8.97 -1.07
CA ARG A 30 3.11 9.44 -2.39
C ARG A 30 3.64 8.26 -3.20
N CYS A 31 3.42 8.30 -4.50
CA CYS A 31 4.02 7.37 -5.46
C CYS A 31 4.78 8.19 -6.50
N LYS A 32 5.92 7.66 -6.98
CA LYS A 32 6.66 8.28 -8.10
C LYS A 32 5.96 8.06 -9.44
N ASN A 33 5.08 7.07 -9.51
CA ASN A 33 4.35 6.69 -10.71
C ASN A 33 2.86 6.97 -10.50
N ASP A 34 2.16 7.24 -11.59
CA ASP A 34 0.70 7.30 -11.56
C ASP A 34 0.12 5.91 -11.31
N LEU A 35 -0.66 5.80 -10.22
CA LEU A 35 -1.41 4.61 -9.89
C LEU A 35 -2.77 4.66 -10.59
N SER A 36 -3.21 3.53 -11.10
CA SER A 36 -4.58 3.39 -11.58
C SER A 36 -5.58 3.51 -10.44
N HIS A 37 -6.83 3.84 -10.77
CA HIS A 37 -7.91 3.96 -9.77
C HIS A 37 -8.10 2.67 -8.94
N LYS A 38 -7.85 1.50 -9.56
CA LYS A 38 -7.93 0.19 -8.88
C LYS A 38 -6.79 -0.01 -7.89
N GLU A 39 -5.60 0.46 -8.22
CA GLU A 39 -4.43 0.38 -7.34
C GLU A 39 -4.56 1.32 -6.15
N LEU A 40 -5.07 2.53 -6.39
CA LEU A 40 -5.40 3.47 -5.32
C LEU A 40 -6.43 2.88 -4.35
N HIS A 41 -7.53 2.33 -4.88
CA HIS A 41 -8.56 1.71 -4.04
C HIS A 41 -8.02 0.49 -3.28
N ALA A 42 -7.24 -0.37 -3.93
CA ALA A 42 -6.63 -1.53 -3.27
C ALA A 42 -5.66 -1.09 -2.15
N PHE A 43 -4.87 -0.04 -2.38
CA PHE A 43 -3.96 0.49 -1.38
C PHE A 43 -4.69 1.16 -0.21
N ASP A 44 -5.77 1.90 -0.46
CA ASP A 44 -6.61 2.48 0.59
C ASP A 44 -7.22 1.40 1.51
N GLN A 45 -7.75 0.32 0.91
CA GLN A 45 -8.23 -0.83 1.68
C GLN A 45 -7.11 -1.50 2.50
N TYR A 46 -5.92 -1.65 1.90
CA TYR A 46 -4.78 -2.21 2.59
C TYR A 46 -4.31 -1.31 3.74
N GLU A 47 -4.29 0.00 3.54
CA GLU A 47 -3.95 0.96 4.57
C GLU A 47 -4.90 0.85 5.76
N SER A 48 -6.21 0.84 5.50
CA SER A 48 -7.24 0.75 6.54
C SER A 48 -7.19 -0.55 7.33
N ILE A 49 -7.01 -1.70 6.64
CA ILE A 49 -7.13 -3.02 7.26
C ILE A 49 -5.80 -3.49 7.89
N VAL A 50 -4.67 -3.13 7.27
CA VAL A 50 -3.33 -3.64 7.63
C VAL A 50 -2.50 -2.56 8.30
N ILE A 51 -2.29 -1.42 7.64
CA ILE A 51 -1.33 -0.39 8.11
C ILE A 51 -1.84 0.35 9.34
N LYS A 52 -3.13 0.73 9.35
CA LYS A 52 -3.77 1.45 10.47
C LYS A 52 -4.23 0.52 11.60
N ASN A 53 -4.10 -0.78 11.41
CA ASN A 53 -4.61 -1.75 12.36
C ASN A 53 -3.51 -2.18 13.34
N PRO A 54 -3.63 -1.80 14.63
CA PRO A 54 -2.59 -2.04 15.63
C PRO A 54 -2.38 -3.53 15.97
N ARG A 55 -3.27 -4.43 15.50
CA ARG A 55 -3.12 -5.86 15.69
C ARG A 55 -2.05 -6.47 14.78
N PHE A 56 -1.75 -5.83 13.65
CA PHE A 56 -0.71 -6.31 12.72
C PHE A 56 0.64 -5.75 13.13
N LYS A 57 1.46 -6.59 13.78
CA LYS A 57 2.85 -6.24 14.15
C LYS A 57 3.83 -6.29 12.98
N LYS A 58 3.47 -7.00 11.92
CA LYS A 58 4.20 -7.11 10.66
C LYS A 58 3.19 -7.06 9.55
N HIS A 59 3.42 -6.22 8.55
CA HIS A 59 2.54 -6.23 7.41
C HIS A 59 2.89 -7.41 6.49
N THR A 60 1.89 -7.91 5.78
CA THR A 60 2.04 -9.08 4.92
C THR A 60 1.57 -8.74 3.52
N LYS A 61 2.20 -9.36 2.52
CA LYS A 61 1.75 -9.21 1.13
C LYS A 61 0.26 -9.53 0.98
N ALA A 62 -0.45 -8.72 0.21
CA ALA A 62 -1.87 -8.89 -0.07
C ALA A 62 -2.12 -8.88 -1.59
N THR A 63 -3.19 -9.54 -2.03
CA THR A 63 -3.65 -9.51 -3.42
C THR A 63 -5.12 -9.15 -3.44
N TYR A 64 -5.45 -8.06 -4.13
CA TYR A 64 -6.81 -7.57 -4.30
C TYR A 64 -7.30 -7.91 -5.71
N LYS A 65 -8.54 -8.40 -5.81
CA LYS A 65 -9.21 -8.58 -7.10
C LYS A 65 -9.80 -7.23 -7.51
N GLY A 66 -9.34 -6.67 -8.61
CA GLY A 66 -9.85 -5.43 -9.19
C GLY A 66 -10.64 -5.62 -10.47
#